data_AF-F8A7P0-F1
#
_entry.id   AF-F8A7P0-F1
#
_cell.length_a   1.000
_cell.length_b   1.000
_cell.length_c   1.000
_cell.angle_alpha   90.00
_cell.angle_beta   90.00
_cell.angle_gamma   90.00
#
_symmetry.space_group_name_H-M   'P 1'
#
loop_
_entity.id
_entity.type
_entity.pdbx_description
1 polymer ?
#
loop_
_entity_poly.entity_id
_entity_poly.type
_entity_poly.pdbx_seq_one_letter_code
_entity_poly.pdbx_strand_id
1 'polypeptide(L)'
;MDGPATHDEGSGPVAPRAAHAPASPADLAAHVETARARAEASTGDASVDEALRALEGLADAPLSRHVAAFDAVHGALQDRLAETQG
;
A
#
# COMPACT_ATOMS: atom_id res chain seq x y z
N MET A 1 8.93 33.18 40.12
CA MET A 1 9.79 32.45 39.18
C MET A 1 9.20 31.06 39.09
N ASP A 2 8.08 30.92 38.39
CA ASP A 2 7.47 29.63 38.06
C ASP A 2 8.20 29.06 36.86
N GLY A 3 8.86 27.91 37.03
CA GLY A 3 9.41 27.13 35.93
C GLY A 3 8.45 25.99 35.59
N PRO A 4 7.97 25.85 34.35
CA PRO A 4 7.23 24.66 33.94
C PRO A 4 8.15 23.74 33.13
N ALA A 5 8.49 22.57 33.67
CA ALA A 5 8.99 21.45 32.87
C ALA A 5 9.03 20.15 33.66
N THR A 6 7.93 19.42 33.67
CA THR A 6 8.01 17.95 33.55
C THR A 6 6.92 17.55 32.57
N HIS A 7 7.28 17.53 31.27
CA HIS A 7 6.56 16.68 30.33
C HIS A 7 6.75 15.24 30.84
N ASP A 8 5.67 14.69 31.37
CA ASP A 8 5.48 13.28 31.59
C ASP A 8 5.46 12.62 30.21
N GLU A 9 6.64 12.22 29.73
CA GLU A 9 6.73 11.41 28.53
C GLU A 9 6.13 10.04 28.86
N GLY A 10 4.90 9.84 28.39
CA GLY A 10 4.21 8.56 28.33
C GLY A 10 5.01 7.56 27.48
N SER A 11 6.11 7.05 28.01
CA SER A 11 6.81 5.88 27.51
C SER A 11 6.22 4.65 28.20
N GLY A 12 4.95 4.39 27.89
CA GLY A 12 4.39 3.07 28.11
C GLY A 12 5.17 2.07 27.25
N PRO A 13 5.44 0.84 27.74
CA PRO A 13 6.10 -0.18 26.93
C PRO A 13 5.26 -0.40 25.67
N VAL A 14 5.86 -0.18 24.50
CA VAL A 14 5.30 -0.65 23.24
C VAL A 14 5.22 -2.17 23.35
N ALA A 15 4.02 -2.69 23.67
CA ALA A 15 3.79 -4.11 23.68
C ALA A 15 4.23 -4.67 22.31
N PRO A 16 4.96 -5.80 22.27
CA PRO A 16 5.26 -6.43 20.99
C PRO A 16 3.93 -6.66 20.28
N ARG A 17 3.77 -6.06 19.09
CA ARG A 17 2.60 -6.29 18.25
C ARG A 17 2.41 -7.79 18.17
N ALA A 18 1.32 -8.28 18.75
CA ALA A 18 1.01 -9.70 18.81
C ALA A 18 1.32 -10.28 17.44
N ALA A 19 2.24 -11.25 17.40
CA ALA A 19 2.62 -11.91 16.16
C ALA A 19 1.33 -12.28 15.44
N HIS A 20 1.17 -11.86 14.18
CA HIS A 20 0.04 -12.28 13.36
C HIS A 20 0.06 -13.81 13.40
N ALA A 21 -0.86 -14.42 14.16
CA ALA A 21 -0.94 -15.86 14.27
C ALA A 21 -0.99 -16.39 12.83
N PRO A 22 -0.22 -17.44 12.47
CA PRO A 22 -0.20 -17.89 11.09
C PRO A 22 -1.63 -18.24 10.71
N ALA A 23 -2.16 -17.50 9.75
CA ALA A 23 -3.49 -17.73 9.19
C ALA A 23 -3.58 -19.21 8.81
N SER A 24 -4.70 -19.85 9.13
CA SER A 24 -4.90 -21.25 8.72
C SER A 24 -4.74 -21.33 7.19
N PRO A 25 -4.35 -22.48 6.61
CA PRO A 25 -4.25 -22.60 5.15
C PRO A 25 -5.52 -22.16 4.41
N ALA A 26 -6.69 -22.39 5.03
CA ALA A 26 -7.99 -21.93 4.54
C ALA A 26 -8.14 -20.40 4.54
N ASP A 27 -7.65 -19.73 5.59
CA ASP A 27 -7.69 -18.27 5.71
C ASP A 27 -6.78 -17.61 4.67
N LEU A 28 -5.60 -18.19 4.42
CA LEU A 28 -4.69 -17.72 3.38
C LEU A 28 -5.30 -17.87 1.98
N ALA A 29 -5.93 -19.01 1.68
CA ALA A 29 -6.60 -19.24 0.41
C ALA A 29 -7.75 -18.24 0.18
N ALA A 30 -8.56 -17.96 1.21
CA ALA A 30 -9.61 -16.95 1.15
C ALA A 30 -9.04 -15.54 0.91
N HIS A 31 -7.89 -15.22 1.50
CA HIS A 31 -7.24 -13.94 1.29
C HIS A 31 -6.71 -13.78 -0.13
N VAL A 32 -6.12 -14.84 -0.68
CA VAL A 32 -5.64 -14.87 -2.08
C VAL A 32 -6.80 -14.70 -3.05
N GLU A 33 -7.92 -15.40 -2.84
CA GLU A 33 -9.12 -15.25 -3.67
C GLU A 33 -9.66 -13.82 -3.62
N THR A 34 -9.72 -13.24 -2.43
CA THR A 34 -10.15 -11.84 -2.25
C THR A 34 -9.21 -10.86 -2.93
N ALA A 35 -7.89 -11.07 -2.82
CA ALA A 35 -6.89 -10.23 -3.48
C ALA A 35 -6.98 -10.33 -5.00
N ARG A 36 -7.20 -11.53 -5.54
CA ARG A 36 -7.41 -11.77 -6.96
C ARG A 36 -8.66 -11.07 -7.48
N ALA A 37 -9.80 -11.24 -6.81
CA ALA A 37 -11.05 -10.58 -7.18
C ALA A 37 -10.91 -9.04 -7.19
N ARG A 38 -10.10 -8.47 -6.30
CA ARG A 38 -9.78 -7.04 -6.30
C ARG A 38 -8.84 -6.63 -7.44
N ALA A 39 -7.86 -7.46 -7.78
CA ALA A 39 -6.95 -7.19 -8.89
C ALA A 39 -7.66 -7.22 -10.25
N GLU A 40 -8.70 -8.04 -10.39
CA GLU A 40 -9.53 -8.13 -11.59
C GLU A 40 -10.61 -7.02 -11.68
N ALA A 41 -10.84 -6.27 -10.60
CA ALA A 41 -11.84 -5.21 -10.55
C ALA A 41 -11.25 -3.87 -11.06
N SER A 42 -11.96 -3.22 -11.99
CA SER A 42 -11.67 -1.82 -12.38
C SER A 42 -11.89 -0.87 -11.21
N THR A 43 -11.05 0.17 -11.13
CA THR A 43 -11.18 1.23 -10.12
C THR A 43 -12.28 2.22 -10.44
N GLY A 44 -12.91 2.11 -11.62
CA GLY A 44 -13.91 3.06 -12.12
C GLY A 44 -13.32 4.37 -12.67
N ASP A 45 -12.00 4.49 -12.73
CA ASP A 45 -11.28 5.63 -13.32
C ASP A 45 -10.32 5.11 -14.39
N ALA A 46 -10.61 5.41 -15.65
CA ALA A 46 -9.85 4.89 -16.79
C ALA A 46 -8.36 5.27 -16.75
N SER A 47 -8.01 6.43 -16.18
CA SER A 47 -6.62 6.87 -16.06
C SER A 47 -5.88 6.11 -14.97
N VAL A 48 -6.57 5.81 -13.86
CA VAL A 48 -6.02 4.97 -12.80
C VAL A 48 -5.87 3.52 -13.29
N ASP A 49 -6.88 2.99 -13.98
CA ASP A 49 -6.83 1.66 -14.58
C ASP A 49 -5.69 1.54 -15.61
N GLU A 50 -5.44 2.57 -16.43
CA GLU A 50 -4.30 2.63 -17.35
C GLU A 50 -2.96 2.64 -16.60
N ALA A 51 -2.82 3.46 -15.56
CA ALA A 51 -1.59 3.51 -14.77
C ALA A 51 -1.27 2.15 -14.15
N LEU A 52 -2.27 1.46 -13.59
CA LEU A 52 -2.08 0.16 -12.95
C LEU A 52 -1.68 -0.96 -13.92
N ARG A 53 -1.98 -0.84 -15.22
CA ARG A 53 -1.52 -1.81 -16.24
C ARG A 53 0.00 -1.89 -16.34
N ALA A 54 0.74 -0.86 -15.91
CA ALA A 54 2.20 -0.92 -15.85
C ALA A 54 2.74 -1.97 -14.87
N LEU A 55 1.91 -2.47 -13.95
CA LEU A 55 2.25 -3.51 -12.98
C LEU A 55 1.93 -4.93 -13.48
N GLU A 56 1.25 -5.08 -14.62
CA GLU A 56 0.94 -6.40 -15.18
C GLU A 56 2.24 -7.15 -15.53
N GLY A 57 2.35 -8.40 -15.05
CA GLY A 57 3.53 -9.24 -15.27
C GLY A 57 4.80 -8.78 -14.55
N LEU A 58 4.72 -7.77 -13.67
CA LEU A 58 5.89 -7.26 -12.96
C LEU A 58 6.55 -8.31 -12.07
N ALA A 59 5.76 -9.24 -11.52
CA ALA A 59 6.25 -10.36 -10.71
C ALA A 59 7.25 -11.26 -11.47
N ASP A 60 7.06 -11.41 -12.78
CA ASP A 60 7.94 -12.21 -13.65
C ASP A 60 9.10 -11.38 -14.24
N ALA A 61 9.08 -10.06 -14.05
CA ALA A 61 10.12 -9.16 -14.52
C ALA A 61 11.35 -9.15 -13.58
N PRO A 62 12.55 -8.81 -14.10
CA PRO A 62 13.73 -8.61 -13.27
C PRO A 62 13.48 -7.54 -12.20
N LEU A 63 14.00 -7.76 -10.99
CA LEU A 63 13.84 -6.84 -9.85
C LEU A 63 14.29 -5.40 -10.16
N SER A 64 15.30 -5.23 -11.01
CA SER A 64 15.75 -3.91 -11.47
C SER A 64 14.66 -3.10 -12.20
N ARG A 65 13.65 -3.77 -12.76
CA ARG A 65 12.52 -3.15 -13.46
C ARG A 65 11.38 -2.76 -12.51
N HIS A 66 11.35 -3.29 -11.30
CA HIS A 66 10.25 -3.06 -10.35
C HIS A 66 10.17 -1.61 -9.91
N VAL A 67 11.32 -1.03 -9.55
CA VAL A 67 11.40 0.38 -9.12
C VAL A 67 10.87 1.32 -10.20
N ALA A 68 11.34 1.14 -11.45
CA ALA A 68 10.87 1.97 -12.56
C ALA A 68 9.37 1.84 -12.83
N ALA A 69 8.80 0.64 -12.68
CA ALA A 69 7.36 0.42 -12.83
C ALA A 69 6.57 1.12 -11.70
N PHE A 70 7.02 1.01 -10.45
CA PHE A 70 6.39 1.70 -9.33
C PHE A 70 6.47 3.22 -9.45
N ASP A 71 7.63 3.77 -9.84
CA ASP A 71 7.80 5.21 -10.03
C ASP A 71 6.87 5.74 -11.13
N ALA A 72 6.70 5.00 -12.23
CA ALA A 72 5.78 5.36 -13.30
C ALA A 72 4.31 5.41 -12.82
N VAL A 73 3.88 4.40 -12.05
CA VAL A 73 2.54 4.38 -11.45
C VAL A 73 2.36 5.54 -10.49
N HIS A 74 3.34 5.81 -9.62
CA HIS A 74 3.28 6.92 -8.69
C HIS A 74 3.15 8.26 -9.40
N GLY A 75 3.94 8.51 -10.45
CA GLY A 75 3.84 9.72 -11.26
C GLY A 75 2.45 9.88 -11.88
N ALA A 76 1.96 8.85 -12.57
CA ALA A 76 0.64 8.90 -13.21
C ALA A 76 -0.51 9.15 -12.22
N LEU A 77 -0.45 8.54 -11.02
CA LEU A 77 -1.45 8.77 -9.97
C LEU A 77 -1.34 10.18 -9.38
N GLN A 78 -0.13 10.72 -9.21
CA GLN A 78 0.08 12.09 -8.74
C GLN A 78 -0.47 13.11 -9.74
N ASP A 79 -0.20 12.90 -11.03
CA ASP A 79 -0.74 13.75 -12.11
C ASP A 79 -2.27 13.71 -12.10
N ARG A 80 -2.85 12.51 -12.00
CA ARG A 80 -4.31 12.34 -11.92
C ARG A 80 -4.92 13.06 -10.72
N LEU A 81 -4.27 13.00 -9.56
CA LEU A 81 -4.70 13.73 -8.35
C LEU A 81 -4.57 15.25 -8.53
N ALA A 82 -3.53 15.73 -9.20
CA ALA A 82 -3.36 17.15 -9.49
C ALA A 82 -4.48 17.67 -10.42
N GLU A 83 -4.86 16.90 -11.44
CA GLU A 83 -5.96 17.24 -12.35
C GLU A 83 -7.33 17.33 -11.65
N THR A 84 -7.57 16.56 -10.59
CA THR A 84 -8.84 16.68 -9.82
C THR A 84 -8.91 17.88 -8.89
N GLN A 85 -7.76 18.47 -8.55
CA GLN A 85 -7.65 19.55 -7.55
C GLN A 85 -7.53 20.95 -8.18
N GLY A 86 -7.29 21.03 -9.49
CA GLY A 86 -7.21 22.28 -10.26
C GLY A 86 -8.52 22.67 -10.91
#